data_AF-A0A0L6U6K8-F1
#
_entry.id   AF-A0A0L6U6K8-F1
#
_cell.length_a   1.000
_cell.length_b   1.000
_cell.length_c   1.000
_cell.angle_alpha   90.00
_cell.angle_beta   90.00
_cell.angle_gamma   90.00
#
_symmetry.space_group_name_H-M   'P 1'
#
loop_
_entity.id
_entity.type
_entity.pdbx_description
1 polymer ?
#
loop_
_entity_poly.entity_id
_entity_poly.type
_entity_poly.pdbx_seq_one_letter_code
_entity_poly.pdbx_strand_id
1 'polypeptide(L)'
;MNTEAVVLKTPGVFDDFPNNLRSSFFNHNRQHHAEVALQNLHQTGTVSAYMQDFNQHTHTLGWADTLLMSLYSNGLKENIQLAVVMRNVEFYSLVSMQAMAQKAGQTIKGI
;
A
#
# COMPACT_ATOMS: atom_id res chain seq x y z
N MET A 1 14.84 -51.28 28.01
CA MET A 1 13.74 -50.47 27.43
C MET A 1 14.37 -49.56 26.40
N ASN A 2 14.12 -49.82 25.12
CA ASN A 2 14.73 -49.11 24.01
C ASN A 2 13.78 -47.97 23.62
N THR A 3 14.24 -46.73 23.73
CA THR A 3 13.48 -45.57 23.27
C THR A 3 13.78 -45.38 21.78
N GLU A 4 12.98 -45.99 20.92
CA GLU A 4 13.00 -45.65 19.49
C GLU A 4 12.35 -44.28 19.32
N ALA A 5 13.17 -43.28 18.98
CA ALA A 5 12.68 -41.99 18.54
C ALA A 5 11.89 -42.21 17.24
N VAL A 6 10.59 -41.92 17.27
CA VAL A 6 9.73 -41.90 16.08
C VAL A 6 10.24 -40.76 15.18
N VAL A 7 11.06 -41.11 14.18
CA VAL A 7 11.49 -40.18 13.15
C VAL A 7 10.32 -40.04 12.16
N LEU A 8 9.52 -38.99 12.33
CA LEU A 8 8.54 -38.55 11.33
C LEU A 8 9.31 -38.04 10.11
N LYS A 9 9.51 -38.93 9.13
CA LYS A 9 10.29 -38.66 7.93
C LYS A 9 9.36 -38.18 6.79
N THR A 10 9.21 -36.87 6.66
CA THR A 10 8.92 -36.21 5.38
C THR A 10 10.00 -35.14 5.13
N PRO A 11 11.13 -35.52 4.47
CA PRO A 11 12.31 -34.66 4.36
C PRO A 11 12.03 -33.29 3.70
N GLY A 12 11.16 -33.25 2.69
CA GLY A 12 10.91 -32.01 1.94
C GLY A 12 10.13 -30.93 2.69
N VAL A 13 9.30 -31.28 3.68
CA VAL A 13 8.44 -30.29 4.38
C VAL A 13 9.19 -29.61 5.53
N PHE A 14 10.14 -30.32 6.15
CA PHE A 14 10.90 -29.77 7.28
C PHE A 14 12.07 -28.88 6.83
N ASP A 15 12.69 -29.17 5.68
CA ASP A 15 13.78 -28.36 5.14
C ASP A 15 13.29 -26.96 4.70
N ASP A 16 12.06 -26.89 4.20
CA ASP A 16 11.42 -25.62 3.81
C ASP A 16 10.79 -24.88 5.00
N PHE A 17 10.56 -25.56 6.13
CA PHE A 17 9.92 -24.99 7.31
C PHE A 17 10.58 -23.69 7.83
N PRO A 18 11.91 -23.62 8.10
CA PRO A 18 12.52 -22.39 8.59
C PRO A 18 12.45 -21.24 7.58
N ASN A 19 12.55 -21.54 6.28
CA ASN A 19 12.46 -20.54 5.22
C ASN A 19 11.04 -20.00 5.06
N ASN A 20 10.03 -20.88 5.11
CA ASN A 20 8.61 -20.52 5.07
C ASN A 20 8.20 -19.72 6.31
N LEU A 21 8.67 -20.14 7.49
CA LEU A 21 8.46 -19.42 8.75
C LEU A 21 9.04 -18.01 8.66
N ARG A 22 10.30 -17.89 8.23
CA ARG A 22 10.97 -16.59 8.06
C ARG A 22 10.23 -15.72 7.05
N SER A 23 9.91 -16.25 5.87
CA SER A 23 9.18 -15.51 4.83
C SER A 23 7.83 -15.00 5.33
N SER A 24 7.05 -15.86 6.00
CA SER A 24 5.74 -15.50 6.55
C SER A 24 5.82 -14.36 7.57
N PHE A 25 6.73 -14.45 8.56
CA PHE A 25 6.88 -13.40 9.57
C PHE A 25 7.42 -12.09 8.99
N PHE A 26 8.45 -12.16 8.14
CA PHE A 26 9.02 -10.96 7.52
C PHE A 26 8.04 -10.26 6.57
N ASN A 27 7.27 -11.02 5.77
CA ASN A 27 6.28 -10.43 4.88
C ASN A 27 5.11 -9.83 5.66
N HIS A 28 4.60 -10.52 6.70
CA HIS A 28 3.53 -10.00 7.54
C HIS A 28 3.92 -8.70 8.24
N ASN A 29 5.13 -8.63 8.82
CA ASN A 29 5.61 -7.40 9.43
C ASN A 29 5.76 -6.28 8.40
N ARG A 30 6.27 -6.56 7.19
CA ARG A 30 6.36 -5.56 6.11
C ARG A 30 4.99 -5.04 5.68
N GLN A 31 4.01 -5.93 5.52
CA GLN A 31 2.64 -5.55 5.17
C GLN A 31 2.01 -4.69 6.26
N HIS A 32 2.15 -5.08 7.52
CA HIS A 32 1.64 -4.29 8.63
C HIS A 32 2.28 -2.88 8.69
N HIS A 33 3.59 -2.79 8.50
CA HIS A 33 4.27 -1.49 8.43
C HIS A 33 3.80 -0.64 7.24
N ALA A 34 3.59 -1.24 6.06
CA ALA A 34 3.09 -0.54 4.89
C ALA A 34 1.65 -0.04 5.09
N GLU A 35 0.79 -0.84 5.71
CA GLU A 35 -0.58 -0.45 6.07
C GLU A 35 -0.59 0.74 7.03
N VAL A 36 0.17 0.65 8.14
CA VAL A 36 0.28 1.74 9.11
C VAL A 36 0.84 3.00 8.45
N ALA A 37 1.84 2.88 7.58
CA ALA A 37 2.39 4.02 6.84
C ALA A 37 1.35 4.67 5.94
N LEU A 38 0.58 3.89 5.16
CA LEU A 38 -0.47 4.42 4.28
C LEU A 38 -1.60 5.10 5.04
N GLN A 39 -2.06 4.53 6.15
CA GLN A 39 -3.15 5.10 6.95
C GLN A 39 -2.78 6.45 7.58
N ASN A 40 -1.50 6.65 7.88
CA ASN A 40 -0.99 7.89 8.47
C ASN A 40 -0.43 8.87 7.43
N LEU A 41 -0.43 8.50 6.14
CA LEU A 41 0.17 9.32 5.10
C LEU A 41 -0.79 10.44 4.67
N HIS A 42 -0.35 11.68 4.92
CA HIS A 42 -1.05 12.87 4.47
C HIS A 42 -0.13 13.76 3.62
N GLN A 43 -0.72 14.48 2.67
CA GLN A 43 -0.02 15.39 1.81
C GLN A 43 0.45 16.62 2.62
N THR A 44 1.74 16.65 2.98
CA THR A 44 2.38 17.80 3.61
C THR A 44 2.98 18.75 2.57
N GLY A 45 3.53 18.20 1.49
CA GLY A 45 4.22 18.93 0.42
C GLY A 45 3.47 18.98 -0.91
N THR A 46 4.21 18.72 -1.99
CA THR A 46 3.64 18.67 -3.36
C THR A 46 2.83 17.40 -3.56
N VAL A 47 1.85 17.44 -4.49
CA VAL A 47 1.08 16.23 -4.86
C VAL A 47 1.99 15.13 -5.40
N SER A 48 3.07 15.49 -6.12
CA SER A 48 4.03 14.51 -6.64
C SER A 48 4.82 13.81 -5.55
N ALA A 49 5.25 14.53 -4.51
CA ALA A 49 5.96 13.93 -3.38
C ALA A 49 5.05 12.97 -2.62
N TYR A 50 3.82 13.43 -2.30
CA TYR A 50 2.81 12.58 -1.67
C TYR A 50 2.50 11.33 -2.50
N MET A 51 2.35 11.46 -3.82
CA MET A 51 2.11 10.33 -4.72
C MET A 51 3.26 9.31 -4.72
N GLN A 52 4.51 9.77 -4.68
CA GLN A 52 5.68 8.90 -4.58
C GLN A 52 5.68 8.13 -3.25
N ASP A 53 5.48 8.83 -2.13
CA ASP A 53 5.42 8.21 -0.81
C ASP A 53 4.28 7.19 -0.71
N PHE A 54 3.11 7.51 -1.27
CA PHE A 54 1.96 6.61 -1.30
C PHE A 54 2.28 5.34 -2.10
N ASN A 55 2.80 5.49 -3.32
CA ASN A 55 3.10 4.36 -4.21
C ASN A 55 4.23 3.46 -3.67
N GLN A 56 5.13 3.98 -2.84
CA GLN A 56 6.16 3.18 -2.18
C GLN A 56 5.58 2.09 -1.26
N HIS A 57 4.38 2.32 -0.72
CA HIS A 57 3.73 1.41 0.23
C HIS A 57 2.61 0.56 -0.38
N THR A 58 2.00 0.97 -1.50
CA THR A 58 0.88 0.23 -2.12
C THR A 58 1.28 -1.10 -2.75
N HIS A 59 2.47 -1.17 -3.38
CA HIS A 59 2.94 -2.38 -4.07
C HIS A 59 3.12 -3.59 -3.16
N THR A 60 3.22 -3.38 -1.85
CA THR A 60 3.42 -4.46 -0.85
C THR A 60 2.11 -5.12 -0.42
N LEU A 61 0.97 -4.44 -0.59
CA LEU A 61 -0.28 -4.80 0.06
C LEU A 61 -1.26 -5.59 -0.83
N GLY A 62 -1.16 -5.46 -2.15
CA GLY A 62 -2.08 -6.13 -3.08
C GLY A 62 -3.55 -5.74 -2.92
N TRP A 63 -3.81 -4.56 -2.34
CA TRP A 63 -5.17 -4.06 -2.10
C TRP A 63 -5.87 -3.66 -3.39
N ALA A 64 -7.21 -3.76 -3.38
CA ALA A 64 -8.04 -3.34 -4.50
C ALA A 64 -7.96 -1.81 -4.72
N ASP A 65 -8.00 -1.40 -5.99
CA ASP A 65 -7.93 0.01 -6.39
C ASP A 65 -8.98 0.88 -5.70
N THR A 66 -10.19 0.36 -5.46
CA THR A 66 -11.26 1.09 -4.73
C THR A 66 -10.82 1.53 -3.34
N LEU A 67 -10.13 0.65 -2.60
CA LEU A 67 -9.62 0.95 -1.26
C LEU A 67 -8.46 1.94 -1.34
N LEU A 68 -7.53 1.72 -2.28
CA LEU A 68 -6.38 2.60 -2.48
C LEU A 68 -6.80 4.02 -2.90
N MET A 69 -7.80 4.15 -3.77
CA MET A 69 -8.37 5.44 -4.18
C MET A 69 -8.97 6.19 -2.99
N SER A 70 -9.69 5.49 -2.11
CA SER A 70 -10.31 6.10 -0.93
C SER A 70 -9.24 6.63 0.03
N LEU A 71 -8.19 5.83 0.29
CA LEU A 71 -7.06 6.23 1.14
C LEU A 71 -6.25 7.37 0.53
N TYR A 72 -5.95 7.29 -0.77
CA TYR A 72 -5.25 8.33 -1.50
C TYR A 72 -6.01 9.66 -1.44
N SER A 73 -7.32 9.62 -1.69
CA SER A 73 -8.17 10.80 -1.59
C SER A 73 -8.12 11.39 -0.18
N ASN A 74 -8.31 10.58 0.86
CA ASN A 74 -8.35 11.04 2.25
C ASN A 74 -7.02 11.65 2.72
N GLY A 75 -5.89 11.22 2.16
CA GLY A 75 -4.57 11.78 2.48
C GLY A 75 -4.24 13.10 1.77
N LEU A 76 -4.92 13.45 0.68
CA LEU A 76 -4.67 14.71 -0.05
C LEU A 76 -5.05 15.95 0.78
N LYS A 77 -4.46 17.11 0.44
CA LYS A 77 -4.92 18.40 0.99
C LYS A 77 -6.34 18.71 0.52
N GLU A 78 -7.14 19.34 1.39
CA GLU A 78 -8.57 19.61 1.17
C GLU A 78 -8.85 20.32 -0.17
N ASN A 79 -8.07 21.34 -0.53
CA ASN A 79 -8.23 22.04 -1.81
C ASN A 79 -8.00 21.13 -3.04
N ILE A 80 -7.13 20.13 -2.92
CA ILE A 80 -6.90 19.13 -3.97
C ILE A 80 -8.03 18.10 -3.96
N GLN A 81 -8.45 17.62 -2.77
CA GLN A 81 -9.59 16.71 -2.64
C GLN A 81 -10.84 17.29 -3.30
N LEU A 82 -11.18 18.55 -2.97
CA LEU A 82 -12.32 19.24 -3.58
C LEU A 82 -12.16 19.33 -5.10
N ALA A 83 -10.98 19.68 -5.61
CA ALA A 83 -10.75 19.75 -7.05
C ALA A 83 -10.88 18.39 -7.74
N VAL A 84 -10.53 17.28 -7.09
CA VAL A 84 -10.67 15.92 -7.61
C VAL A 84 -12.13 15.47 -7.59
N VAL A 85 -12.85 15.69 -6.48
CA VAL A 85 -14.26 15.30 -6.31
C VAL A 85 -15.19 16.13 -7.23
N MET A 86 -14.95 17.43 -7.35
CA MET A 86 -15.79 18.34 -8.15
C MET A 86 -15.68 18.12 -9.66
N ARG A 87 -14.69 17.35 -10.14
CA ARG A 87 -14.52 17.11 -11.57
C ARG A 87 -15.63 16.27 -12.19
N ASN A 88 -16.53 15.70 -11.38
CA ASN A 88 -17.69 14.91 -11.84
C ASN A 88 -17.29 13.78 -12.80
N VAL A 89 -16.12 13.17 -12.55
CA VAL A 89 -15.60 12.03 -13.30
C VAL A 89 -15.54 10.83 -12.36
N GLU A 90 -16.04 9.69 -12.81
CA GLU A 90 -15.81 8.42 -12.12
C GLU A 90 -14.37 7.94 -12.36
N PHE A 91 -13.68 7.59 -11.29
CA PHE A 91 -12.35 6.99 -11.37
C PHE A 91 -12.47 5.47 -11.31
N TYR A 92 -11.93 4.79 -12.33
CA TYR A 92 -11.88 3.32 -12.38
C TYR A 92 -10.52 2.76 -11.95
N SER A 93 -9.53 3.62 -11.67
CA SER A 93 -8.21 3.20 -11.20
C SER A 93 -7.51 4.28 -10.37
N LEU A 94 -6.62 3.84 -9.48
CA LEU A 94 -5.78 4.74 -8.68
C LEU A 94 -4.95 5.69 -9.58
N VAL A 95 -4.44 5.17 -10.70
CA VAL A 95 -3.61 5.94 -11.65
C VAL A 95 -4.39 7.12 -12.24
N SER A 96 -5.66 6.91 -12.61
CA SER A 96 -6.51 7.98 -13.15
C SER A 96 -6.79 9.08 -12.13
N MET A 97 -6.99 8.71 -10.86
CA MET A 97 -7.17 9.65 -9.76
C MET A 97 -5.89 10.44 -9.47
N GLN A 98 -4.74 9.77 -9.46
CA GLN A 98 -3.42 10.38 -9.26
C GLN A 98 -3.09 11.43 -10.34
N ALA A 99 -3.33 11.11 -11.61
CA ALA A 99 -3.14 12.05 -12.70
C ALA A 99 -4.01 13.31 -12.55
N MET A 100 -5.26 13.16 -12.10
CA MET A 100 -6.13 14.31 -11.86
C MET A 100 -5.70 15.13 -10.65
N ALA A 101 -5.31 14.49 -9.54
CA ALA A 101 -4.78 15.18 -8.37
C ALA A 101 -3.52 15.99 -8.72
N GLN A 102 -2.63 15.44 -9.56
CA GLN A 102 -1.44 16.13 -10.03
C GLN A 102 -1.80 17.37 -10.86
N LYS A 103 -2.77 17.25 -11.79
CA LYS A 103 -3.27 18.38 -12.58
C LYS A 103 -3.89 19.47 -11.70
N ALA A 104 -4.68 19.08 -10.70
CA ALA A 104 -5.24 20.01 -9.71
C ALA A 104 -4.12 20.73 -8.93
N GLY A 105 -3.11 19.99 -8.45
CA GLY A 105 -1.97 20.57 -7.73
C GLY A 105 -1.15 21.57 -8.55
N GLN A 106 -0.99 21.32 -9.85
CA GLN A 106 -0.34 22.26 -10.77
C GLN A 106 -1.19 23.52 -10.99
N THR A 107 -2.51 23.35 -11.17
CA THR A 107 -3.44 24.46 -11.41
C THR A 107 -3.50 25.41 -10.21
N ILE A 108 -3.54 24.87 -8.99
CA ILE A 108 -3.67 25.68 -7.78
C ILE A 108 -2.37 26.40 -7.41
N LYS A 109 -1.19 25.79 -7.67
CA LYS A 109 0.10 26.45 -7.43
C LYS A 109 0.45 27.53 -8.46
N GLY A 110 -0.13 27.44 -9.65
CA GLY A 110 0.12 28.36 -10.77
C GLY A 110 -0.78 29.61 -10.79
N ILE A 111 -1.63 29.77 -9.77
CA ILE A 111 -2.41 30.99 -9.48
C ILE A 111 -1.63 31.79 -8.44
#